data_AF-A0ABD2TZA9-F1
#
_entry.id   AF-A0ABD2TZA9-F1
#
_cell.length_a   1.000
_cell.length_b   1.000
_cell.length_c   1.000
_cell.angle_alpha   90.00
_cell.angle_beta   90.00
_cell.angle_gamma   90.00
#
_symmetry.space_group_name_H-M   'P 1'
#
loop_
_entity.id
_entity.type
_entity.pdbx_description
1 polymer ?
#
loop_
_entity_poly.entity_id
_entity_poly.type
_entity_poly.pdbx_seq_one_letter_code
_entity_poly.pdbx_strand_id
1 'polypeptide(L)'
;MCNLAYVTVVLAMNLQVFAVLTLADYVPGYKVAALIEYFDRNLLGSFLLANVLTGMVNLSMDTLSVSPFVALAILVGYAYILSIAAAVAHFYGIRLKFW
;
A
#
# COMPACT_ATOMS: atom_id res chain seq x y z
N MET A 1 -19.33 6.48 27.77
CA MET A 1 -19.29 6.91 26.36
C MET A 1 -17.85 7.04 25.83
N CYS A 2 -16.86 6.27 26.33
CA CYS A 2 -15.45 6.52 25.99
C CYS A 2 -15.00 5.93 24.65
N ASN A 3 -15.68 4.90 24.13
CA ASN A 3 -15.31 4.26 22.87
C ASN A 3 -16.00 4.85 21.64
N LEU A 4 -17.00 5.73 21.82
CA LEU A 4 -17.77 6.25 20.70
C LEU A 4 -16.88 7.08 19.76
N ALA A 5 -16.02 7.93 20.30
CA ALA A 5 -15.10 8.76 19.51
C ALA A 5 -14.07 7.90 18.74
N TYR A 6 -13.56 6.83 19.35
CA TYR A 6 -12.67 5.89 18.67
C TYR A 6 -13.39 5.18 17.52
N VAL A 7 -14.61 4.69 17.76
CA VAL A 7 -15.42 4.00 16.75
C VAL A 7 -15.78 4.93 15.58
N THR A 8 -16.14 6.19 15.85
CA THR A 8 -16.46 7.15 14.78
C THR A 8 -15.23 7.53 13.96
N VAL A 9 -14.05 7.68 14.58
CA VAL A 9 -12.80 7.94 13.86
C VAL A 9 -12.41 6.75 12.98
N VAL A 10 -12.48 5.52 13.49
CA VAL A 10 -12.20 4.31 12.70
C VAL A 10 -13.20 4.19 11.55
N LEU A 11 -14.49 4.44 11.80
CA LEU A 11 -15.52 4.42 10.75
C LEU A 11 -15.24 5.48 9.67
N ALA A 12 -14.87 6.70 10.07
CA ALA A 12 -14.54 7.79 9.15
C ALA A 12 -13.33 7.45 8.27
N MET A 13 -12.26 6.88 8.84
CA MET A 13 -11.08 6.49 8.06
C MET A 13 -11.40 5.37 7.05
N ASN A 14 -12.23 4.40 7.42
CA ASN A 14 -12.65 3.36 6.47
C ASN A 14 -13.53 3.92 5.34
N LEU A 15 -14.48 4.81 5.66
CA LEU A 15 -15.30 5.50 4.67
C LEU A 15 -14.47 6.38 3.73
N GLN A 16 -13.43 7.05 4.26
CA GLN A 16 -12.50 7.84 3.47
C GLN A 16 -11.75 6.97 2.46
N VAL A 17 -11.23 5.80 2.85
CA VAL A 17 -10.57 4.87 1.93
C VAL A 17 -11.54 4.42 0.84
N PHE A 18 -12.77 4.06 1.21
CA PHE A 18 -13.80 3.66 0.24
C PHE A 18 -14.12 4.77 -0.76
N ALA A 19 -14.26 6.02 -0.29
CA ALA A 19 -14.52 7.18 -1.15
C ALA A 19 -13.38 7.49 -2.12
N VAL A 20 -12.13 7.33 -1.69
CA VAL A 20 -10.95 7.53 -2.56
C VAL A 20 -10.91 6.45 -3.66
N LEU A 21 -11.20 5.19 -3.31
CA LEU A 21 -11.22 4.09 -4.29
C LEU A 21 -12.35 4.28 -5.32
N THR A 22 -13.56 4.63 -4.90
CA THR A 22 -14.68 4.86 -5.83
C THR A 22 -14.49 6.10 -6.70
N LEU A 23 -13.85 7.15 -6.18
CA LEU A 23 -13.46 8.31 -6.98
C LEU A 23 -12.37 7.97 -7.99
N ALA A 24 -11.40 7.11 -7.63
CA ALA A 24 -10.37 6.64 -8.55
C ALA A 24 -10.96 5.82 -9.70
N ASP A 25 -11.99 5.01 -9.45
CA ASP A 25 -12.73 4.27 -10.47
C ASP A 25 -13.54 5.18 -11.41
N TYR A 26 -13.94 6.37 -10.95
CA TYR A 26 -14.68 7.34 -11.77
C TYR A 26 -13.80 8.10 -12.76
N VAL A 27 -12.46 7.97 -12.67
CA VAL A 27 -11.51 8.58 -13.59
C VAL A 27 -11.30 7.63 -14.79
N PRO A 28 -11.92 7.90 -15.96
CA PRO A 28 -11.77 7.01 -17.11
C PRO A 28 -10.37 7.19 -17.71
N GLY A 29 -9.63 6.08 -17.86
CA GLY A 29 -8.35 6.05 -18.58
C GLY A 29 -7.09 5.95 -17.72
N TYR A 30 -7.20 5.94 -16.38
CA TYR A 30 -6.04 5.69 -15.53
C TYR A 30 -5.82 4.20 -15.31
N LYS A 31 -4.59 3.75 -15.60
CA LYS A 31 -4.06 2.38 -15.42
C LYS A 31 -4.01 1.91 -13.94
N VAL A 32 -4.73 2.57 -13.03
CA VAL A 32 -4.89 2.18 -11.63
C VAL A 32 -5.47 0.77 -11.54
N ALA A 33 -6.44 0.44 -12.41
CA ALA A 33 -6.94 -0.92 -12.56
C ALA A 33 -5.85 -1.95 -12.87
N ALA A 34 -4.83 -1.59 -13.68
CA ALA A 34 -3.74 -2.50 -14.02
C ALA A 34 -2.82 -2.75 -12.82
N LEU A 35 -2.51 -1.72 -12.03
CA LEU A 35 -1.76 -1.88 -10.79
C LEU A 35 -2.53 -2.74 -9.78
N ILE A 36 -3.84 -2.51 -9.64
CA ILE A 36 -4.71 -3.36 -8.82
C ILE A 36 -4.65 -4.82 -9.30
N GLU A 37 -4.75 -5.07 -10.60
CA GLU A 37 -4.64 -6.42 -11.18
C GLU A 37 -3.27 -7.07 -10.92
N TYR A 38 -2.18 -6.29 -10.94
CA TYR A 38 -0.84 -6.78 -10.63
C TYR A 38 -0.71 -7.21 -9.17
N PHE A 39 -1.29 -6.44 -8.26
CA PHE A 39 -1.33 -6.77 -6.83
C PHE A 39 -2.27 -7.94 -6.55
N ASP A 40 -3.45 -7.98 -7.17
CA ASP A 40 -4.46 -9.04 -6.99
C ASP A 40 -3.92 -10.42 -7.39
N ARG A 41 -3.12 -10.49 -8.46
CA ARG A 41 -2.52 -11.73 -8.96
C ARG A 41 -1.59 -12.43 -7.94
N ASN A 42 -0.93 -11.68 -7.06
CA ASN A 42 0.01 -12.19 -6.05
C ASN A 42 -0.17 -11.49 -4.70
N LEU A 43 -1.42 -11.29 -4.27
CA LEU A 43 -1.73 -10.42 -3.12
C LEU A 43 -0.95 -10.82 -1.87
N LEU A 44 -0.81 -12.11 -1.59
CA LEU A 44 -0.02 -12.62 -0.46
C LEU A 44 1.50 -12.39 -0.63
N GLY A 45 2.04 -12.58 -1.83
CA GLY A 45 3.47 -12.37 -2.10
C GLY A 45 3.85 -10.89 -2.00
N SER A 46 3.03 -10.02 -2.56
CA SER A 46 3.16 -8.57 -2.46
C SER A 46 3.02 -8.09 -1.01
N PHE A 47 2.10 -8.69 -0.25
CA PHE A 47 1.94 -8.41 1.18
C PHE A 47 3.18 -8.80 1.98
N LEU A 48 3.74 -9.99 1.77
CA LEU A 48 4.97 -10.42 2.45
C LEU A 48 6.15 -9.52 2.09
N LEU A 49 6.31 -9.18 0.80
CA LEU A 49 7.35 -8.26 0.33
C LEU A 49 7.21 -6.88 1.00
N ALA A 50 5.99 -6.35 1.08
CA ALA A 50 5.71 -5.09 1.76
C ALA A 50 6.12 -5.12 3.24
N ASN A 51 5.81 -6.22 3.96
CA ASN A 51 6.18 -6.37 5.36
C ASN A 51 7.70 -6.46 5.55
N VAL A 52 8.40 -7.19 4.68
CA VAL A 52 9.87 -7.29 4.73
C VAL A 52 10.52 -5.93 4.47
N LEU A 53 10.06 -5.19 3.45
CA LEU A 53 10.56 -3.85 3.15
C LEU A 53 10.29 -2.88 4.31
N THR A 54 9.10 -2.95 4.90
CA THR A 54 8.75 -2.10 6.06
C THR A 54 9.63 -2.43 7.27
N GLY A 55 9.88 -3.72 7.53
CA GLY A 55 10.81 -4.16 8.56
C GLY A 55 12.25 -3.69 8.31
N MET A 56 12.71 -3.75 7.05
CA MET A 56 14.04 -3.26 6.66
C MET A 56 14.19 -1.75 6.91
N VAL A 57 13.19 -0.96 6.54
CA VAL A 57 13.17 0.49 6.78
C VAL A 57 13.21 0.79 8.28
N ASN A 58 12.38 0.10 9.07
CA ASN A 58 12.33 0.28 10.54
C ASN A 58 13.62 -0.14 11.26
N LEU A 59 14.37 -1.11 10.72
CA LEU A 59 15.67 -1.51 11.27
C LEU A 59 16.81 -0.60 10.82
N SER A 60 16.68 0.04 9.65
CA SER A 60 17.73 0.88 9.06
C SER A 60 17.68 2.33 9.53
N MET A 61 16.50 2.80 9.94
CA MET A 61 16.31 4.18 10.40
C MET A 61 15.48 4.21 11.67
N ASP A 62 15.92 5.05 12.61
CA ASP A 62 15.17 5.34 13.82
C ASP A 62 14.01 6.29 13.49
N THR A 63 12.98 5.74 12.83
CA THR A 63 11.85 6.45 12.20
C THR A 63 11.10 7.37 13.17
N LEU A 64 11.23 7.13 14.48
CA LEU A 64 10.68 7.97 15.56
C LEU A 64 11.31 9.36 15.68
N SER A 65 12.53 9.57 15.16
CA SER A 65 13.26 10.84 15.28
C SER A 65 13.49 11.54 13.94
N VAL A 66 12.88 11.03 12.88
CA VAL A 66 13.07 11.50 11.51
C VAL A 66 12.09 12.62 11.16
N SER A 67 12.57 13.67 10.49
CA SER A 67 11.73 14.80 10.09
C SER A 67 10.56 14.37 9.17
N PRO A 68 9.41 15.07 9.20
CA PRO A 68 8.22 14.69 8.44
C PRO A 68 8.45 14.56 6.93
N PHE A 69 9.32 15.40 6.36
CA PHE A 69 9.68 15.35 4.94
C PHE A 69 10.44 14.08 4.57
N VAL A 70 11.35 13.64 5.44
CA VAL A 70 12.13 12.42 5.22
C VAL A 70 11.23 11.19 5.39
N ALA A 71 10.32 11.20 6.36
CA ALA A 71 9.32 10.15 6.52
C ALA A 71 8.43 10.02 5.27
N LEU A 72 7.98 11.15 4.69
CA LEU A 72 7.20 11.15 3.46
C LEU A 72 8.02 10.65 2.26
N ALA A 73 9.29 11.05 2.14
CA ALA A 73 10.18 10.56 1.09
C ALA A 73 10.40 9.04 1.17
N ILE A 74 10.58 8.51 2.38
CA ILE A 74 10.67 7.06 2.63
C ILE A 74 9.36 6.38 2.20
N LEU A 75 8.21 6.92 2.58
CA LEU A 75 6.90 6.35 2.23
C LEU A 75 6.66 6.31 0.71
N VAL A 76 6.99 7.40 0.01
CA VAL A 76 6.88 7.47 -1.45
C VAL A 76 7.86 6.51 -2.13
N GLY A 77 9.10 6.45 -1.65
CA GLY A 77 10.12 5.54 -2.17
C GLY A 77 9.72 4.07 -1.99
N TYR A 78 9.23 3.69 -0.81
CA TYR A 78 8.72 2.35 -0.54
C TYR A 78 7.54 2.00 -1.47
N ALA A 79 6.55 2.89 -1.60
CA ALA A 79 5.38 2.65 -2.44
C ALA A 79 5.76 2.48 -3.92
N TYR A 80 6.73 3.25 -4.39
CA TYR A 80 7.27 3.15 -5.74
C TYR A 80 8.00 1.82 -5.98
N ILE A 81 8.88 1.40 -5.06
CA ILE A 81 9.60 0.12 -5.16
C ILE A 81 8.60 -1.04 -5.17
N LEU A 82 7.58 -1.00 -4.30
CA LEU A 82 6.55 -2.03 -4.22
C LEU A 82 5.74 -2.13 -5.52
N SER A 83 5.38 -0.99 -6.10
CA SER A 83 4.64 -0.90 -7.36
C SER A 83 5.44 -1.45 -8.54
N ILE A 84 6.74 -1.14 -8.62
CA ILE A 84 7.64 -1.71 -9.62
C ILE A 84 7.78 -3.22 -9.42
N ALA A 85 8.00 -3.68 -8.19
CA ALA A 85 8.13 -5.12 -7.91
C ALA A 85 6.87 -5.89 -8.33
N ALA A 86 5.68 -5.36 -8.06
CA ALA A 86 4.41 -5.94 -8.50
C ALA A 86 4.28 -5.95 -10.03
N ALA A 87 4.61 -4.85 -10.70
CA ALA A 87 4.59 -4.75 -12.16
C ALA A 87 5.58 -5.73 -12.83
N VAL A 88 6.78 -5.85 -12.28
CA VAL A 88 7.83 -6.77 -12.74
C VAL A 88 7.37 -8.22 -12.55
N ALA A 89 6.86 -8.57 -11.36
CA ALA A 89 6.32 -9.90 -11.10
C ALA A 89 5.18 -10.27 -12.06
N HIS A 90 4.32 -9.30 -12.39
CA HIS A 90 3.27 -9.47 -13.38
C HIS A 90 3.83 -9.69 -14.80
N PHE A 91 4.83 -8.91 -15.22
CA PHE A 91 5.46 -9.02 -16.54
C PHE A 91 6.18 -10.36 -16.74
N TYR A 92 6.87 -10.86 -15.71
CA TYR A 92 7.49 -12.19 -15.72
C TYR A 92 6.48 -13.34 -15.55
N GLY A 93 5.20 -13.03 -15.33
CA GLY A 93 4.15 -14.03 -15.18
C GLY A 93 4.26 -14.88 -13.92
N ILE A 94 5.13 -14.51 -12.97
CA ILE A 94 5.38 -15.25 -11.73
C ILE A 94 4.07 -15.25 -10.95
N ARG A 95 3.46 -16.43 -10.78
CA ARG A 95 2.35 -16.63 -9.83
C ARG A 95 2.88 -17.36 -8.62
N LEU A 96 2.96 -16.66 -7.50
CA LEU A 96 3.24 -17.27 -6.20
C LEU A 96 1.97 -17.95 -5.73
N LYS A 97 1.83 -19.22 -6.12
CA LYS A 97 0.72 -20.07 -5.71
C LYS A 97 0.97 -20.57 -4.29
N PHE A 98 0.82 -19.66 -3.32
CA PHE A 98 0.60 -20.06 -1.94
C PHE A 98 -0.88 -20.44 -1.84
N TRP A 99 -1.16 -21.70 -2.21
CA TRP A 99 -2.46 -22.36 -2.38
C TRP A 99 -3.06 -22.30 -3.81
#